data_AF-A0A963NVP1-F1
#
_entry.id   AF-A0A963NVP1-F1
#
_cell.length_a   1.000
_cell.length_b   1.000
_cell.length_c   1.000
_cell.angle_alpha   90.00
_cell.angle_beta   90.00
_cell.angle_gamma   90.00
#
_symmetry.space_group_name_H-M   'P 1'
#
loop_
_entity.id
_entity.type
_entity.pdbx_description
1 polymer ?
#
loop_
_entity_poly.entity_id
_entity_poly.type
_entity_poly.pdbx_seq_one_letter_code
_entity_poly.pdbx_strand_id
1 'polypeptide(L)'
;GNDDHIVLDLVTPFVVMRDGQPVTVRIKGGLLGHWSCWAKRAVELLARAQKEAAQDAVSAEMLSLDSQVTDCNAAIFDVANDFHGVICGCHEILRRQGLLEGTWCLDPAEGLSPGQAEEIDRVCAAHGDLADDAFVSENRDRWLAG
;
A
#
# COMPACT_ATOMS: atom_id res chain seq x y z
N GLY A 1 -8.12 -8.08 -0.67
CA GLY A 1 -7.93 -7.24 0.52
C GLY A 1 -8.88 -6.09 0.41
N ASN A 2 -9.25 -5.51 1.54
CA ASN A 2 -9.63 -4.11 1.58
C ASN A 2 -8.36 -3.24 1.52
N ASP A 3 -8.50 -2.00 1.06
CA ASP A 3 -7.38 -1.06 0.95
C ASP A 3 -7.02 -0.40 2.29
N ASP A 4 -7.88 -0.48 3.32
CA ASP A 4 -7.66 0.20 4.61
C ASP A 4 -6.61 -0.51 5.51
N HIS A 5 -6.85 -1.78 5.86
CA HIS A 5 -6.00 -2.59 6.74
C HIS A 5 -5.42 -3.78 5.97
N ILE A 6 -4.62 -3.48 4.95
CA ILE A 6 -4.10 -4.45 3.98
C ILE A 6 -3.47 -5.66 4.67
N VAL A 7 -2.64 -5.42 5.69
CA VAL A 7 -1.90 -6.49 6.38
C VAL A 7 -2.83 -7.31 7.26
N LEU A 8 -3.61 -6.67 8.12
CA LEU A 8 -4.53 -7.36 9.02
C LEU A 8 -5.52 -8.24 8.25
N ASP A 9 -6.04 -7.73 7.13
CA ASP A 9 -6.94 -8.48 6.24
C ASP A 9 -6.30 -9.76 5.69
N LEU A 10 -5.02 -9.73 5.36
CA LEU A 10 -4.32 -10.89 4.81
C LEU A 10 -4.05 -11.96 5.87
N VAL A 11 -3.92 -11.58 7.15
CA VAL A 11 -3.60 -12.51 8.24
C VAL A 11 -4.82 -12.96 9.04
N THR A 12 -5.93 -12.23 8.96
CA THR A 12 -7.14 -12.52 9.76
C THR A 12 -7.95 -13.69 9.17
N PRO A 13 -8.31 -14.71 9.97
CA PRO A 13 -9.33 -15.67 9.60
C PRO A 13 -10.73 -15.06 9.75
N PHE A 14 -11.49 -15.01 8.65
CA PHE A 14 -12.86 -14.51 8.65
C PHE A 14 -13.84 -15.68 8.82
N VAL A 15 -14.63 -15.66 9.89
CA VAL A 15 -15.72 -16.62 10.09
C VAL A 15 -16.99 -16.05 9.50
N VAL A 16 -17.54 -16.72 8.48
CA VAL A 16 -18.76 -16.33 7.78
C VAL A 16 -19.78 -17.46 7.83
N MET A 17 -21.07 -17.14 7.79
CA MET A 17 -22.13 -18.15 7.75
C MET A 17 -22.40 -18.57 6.31
N ARG A 18 -22.34 -19.87 6.03
CA ARG A 18 -22.73 -20.48 4.76
C ARG A 18 -23.70 -21.61 5.03
N ASP A 19 -24.92 -21.52 4.52
CA ASP A 19 -25.97 -22.53 4.69
C ASP A 19 -26.23 -22.92 6.16
N GLY A 20 -26.21 -21.92 7.05
CA GLY A 20 -26.41 -22.12 8.49
C GLY A 20 -25.21 -22.70 9.25
N GLN A 21 -24.06 -22.89 8.59
CA GLN A 21 -22.82 -23.38 9.20
C GLN A 21 -21.72 -22.31 9.18
N PRO A 22 -20.90 -22.20 10.25
CA PRO A 22 -19.75 -21.32 10.25
C PRO A 22 -18.65 -21.90 9.35
N VAL A 23 -18.14 -21.08 8.43
CA VAL A 23 -17.00 -21.40 7.57
C VAL A 23 -15.92 -20.35 7.78
N THR A 24 -14.68 -20.80 7.98
CA THR A 24 -13.53 -19.90 8.05
C THR A 24 -12.93 -19.72 6.65
N VAL A 25 -12.85 -18.49 6.19
CA VAL A 25 -12.20 -18.10 4.93
C VAL A 25 -11.07 -17.11 5.22
N ARG A 26 -10.17 -16.95 4.25
CA ARG A 26 -9.05 -16.01 4.33
C ARG A 26 -8.89 -15.27 3.02
N ILE A 27 -8.50 -14.01 3.11
CA ILE A 27 -8.07 -13.23 1.95
C ILE A 27 -6.70 -13.77 1.53
N LYS A 28 -6.51 -14.03 0.23
CA LYS A 28 -5.25 -14.59 -0.32
C LYS A 28 -4.42 -13.59 -1.13
N GLY A 29 -4.96 -12.39 -1.34
CA GLY A 29 -4.37 -11.31 -2.12
C GLY A 29 -5.37 -10.17 -2.32
N GLY A 30 -5.07 -9.26 -3.24
CA GLY A 30 -5.95 -8.13 -3.56
C GLY A 30 -5.57 -7.46 -4.88
N LEU A 31 -6.48 -6.64 -5.37
CA LEU A 31 -6.22 -5.63 -6.39
C LEU A 31 -6.29 -4.29 -5.65
N LEU A 32 -5.14 -3.80 -5.20
CA LEU A 32 -5.04 -2.71 -4.23
C LEU A 32 -4.30 -1.55 -4.86
N GLY A 33 -4.83 -0.34 -4.74
CA GLY A 33 -4.22 0.80 -5.42
C GLY A 33 -2.88 1.21 -4.78
N HIS A 34 -2.69 0.98 -3.47
CA HIS A 34 -1.37 1.17 -2.81
C HIS A 34 -0.27 0.41 -3.54
N TRP A 35 -0.57 -0.82 -4.00
CA TRP A 35 0.39 -1.67 -4.70
C TRP A 35 0.76 -1.18 -6.11
N SER A 36 0.17 -0.07 -6.57
CA SER A 36 0.63 0.64 -7.78
C SER A 36 1.99 1.33 -7.57
N CYS A 37 2.35 1.62 -6.32
CA CYS A 37 3.67 2.05 -5.90
C CYS A 37 4.28 1.02 -4.94
N TRP A 38 5.59 1.04 -4.77
CA TRP A 38 6.31 0.08 -3.93
C TRP A 38 6.04 -1.40 -4.26
N ALA A 39 5.85 -1.70 -5.55
CA ALA A 39 5.35 -2.98 -6.02
C ALA A 39 6.20 -4.18 -5.56
N LYS A 40 7.53 -4.03 -5.49
CA LYS A 40 8.39 -5.12 -4.99
C LYS A 40 8.10 -5.41 -3.52
N ARG A 41 7.93 -4.38 -2.71
CA ARG A 41 7.62 -4.49 -1.27
C ARG A 41 6.23 -5.02 -1.03
N ALA A 42 5.25 -4.62 -1.85
CA ALA A 42 3.91 -5.20 -1.83
C ALA A 42 3.93 -6.72 -2.04
N VAL A 43 4.70 -7.22 -3.00
CA VAL A 43 4.86 -8.67 -3.25
C VAL A 43 5.52 -9.38 -2.07
N GLU A 44 6.58 -8.79 -1.50
CA GLU A 44 7.25 -9.34 -0.31
C GLU A 44 6.32 -9.38 0.90
N LEU A 45 5.55 -8.32 1.12
CA LEU A 45 4.56 -8.21 2.17
C LEU A 45 3.47 -9.26 2.03
N LEU A 46 2.93 -9.46 0.82
CA LEU A 46 1.94 -10.50 0.56
C LEU A 46 2.49 -11.90 0.87
N ALA A 47 3.70 -12.21 0.40
CA ALA A 47 4.33 -13.50 0.66
C ALA A 47 4.57 -13.73 2.17
N ARG A 48 4.96 -12.67 2.89
CA ARG A 48 5.12 -12.69 4.34
C ARG A 48 3.78 -12.92 5.05
N ALA A 49 2.74 -12.16 4.69
CA ALA A 49 1.41 -12.28 5.28
C ALA A 49 0.82 -13.69 5.06
N GLN A 50 1.03 -14.29 3.88
CA GLN A 50 0.57 -15.65 3.60
C GLN A 50 1.26 -16.70 4.50
N LYS A 51 2.55 -16.51 4.81
CA LYS A 51 3.28 -17.38 5.76
C LYS A 51 2.78 -17.21 7.19
N GLU A 52 2.52 -15.96 7.58
CA GLU A 52 1.99 -15.61 8.90
C GLU A 52 0.58 -16.18 9.11
N ALA A 53 -0.29 -16.05 8.11
CA ALA A 53 -1.67 -16.53 8.14
C ALA A 53 -1.79 -18.06 8.23
N ALA A 54 -0.69 -18.79 7.99
CA ALA A 54 -0.60 -20.23 8.13
C ALA A 54 -0.17 -20.67 9.54
N GLN A 55 0.20 -19.74 10.43
CA GLN A 55 0.52 -20.01 11.82
C GLN A 55 -0.75 -19.98 12.69
N ASP A 56 -0.64 -20.46 13.93
CA ASP A 56 -1.74 -20.46 14.91
C ASP A 56 -2.06 -19.07 15.46
N ALA A 57 -1.09 -18.15 15.42
CA ALA A 57 -1.24 -16.79 15.93
C ALA A 57 -0.47 -15.78 15.06
N VAL A 58 -0.99 -14.55 14.99
CA VAL A 58 -0.34 -13.43 14.33
C VAL A 58 0.70 -12.83 15.28
N SER A 59 1.94 -12.68 14.80
CA SER A 59 3.02 -12.06 15.58
C SER A 59 2.79 -10.57 15.83
N ALA A 60 3.32 -10.09 16.95
CA ALA A 60 3.31 -8.66 17.27
C ALA A 60 4.04 -7.82 16.20
N GLU A 61 5.05 -8.38 15.54
CA GLU A 61 5.74 -7.72 14.45
C GLU A 61 4.81 -7.50 13.24
N MET A 62 3.99 -8.50 12.88
CA MET A 62 3.02 -8.35 11.81
C MET A 62 1.92 -7.34 12.15
N LEU A 63 1.47 -7.30 13.41
CA LEU A 63 0.51 -6.30 13.88
C LEU A 63 1.11 -4.89 13.88
N SER A 64 2.38 -4.74 14.19
CA SER A 64 3.07 -3.45 14.07
C SER A 64 3.21 -3.03 12.60
N LEU A 65 3.54 -3.96 11.72
CA LEU A 65 3.63 -3.72 10.28
C LEU A 65 2.29 -3.29 9.68
N ASP A 66 1.17 -3.84 10.15
CA ASP A 66 -0.17 -3.37 9.76
C ASP A 66 -0.34 -1.88 10.02
N SER A 67 -0.04 -1.43 11.24
CA SER A 67 -0.17 -0.01 11.58
C SER A 67 0.71 0.89 10.72
N GLN A 68 1.91 0.45 10.34
CA GLN A 68 2.83 1.22 9.50
C GLN A 68 2.32 1.30 8.05
N VAL A 69 1.90 0.16 7.49
CA VAL A 69 1.36 0.10 6.12
C VAL A 69 0.06 0.91 6.02
N THR A 70 -0.83 0.84 7.02
CA THR A 70 -2.05 1.65 7.07
C THR A 70 -1.74 3.15 7.17
N ASP A 71 -0.71 3.56 7.93
CA ASP A 71 -0.27 4.96 7.99
C ASP A 71 0.23 5.45 6.63
N CYS A 72 1.11 4.69 5.98
CA CYS A 72 1.55 4.98 4.61
C CYS A 72 0.37 5.07 3.64
N ASN A 73 -0.53 4.10 3.71
CA ASN A 73 -1.71 4.06 2.85
C ASN A 73 -2.56 5.31 3.03
N ALA A 74 -2.85 5.70 4.28
CA ALA A 74 -3.69 6.85 4.58
C ALA A 74 -3.12 8.17 4.03
N ALA A 75 -1.79 8.35 4.11
CA ALA A 75 -1.12 9.52 3.56
C ALA A 75 -1.13 9.54 2.02
N ILE A 76 -0.83 8.40 1.37
CA ILE A 76 -0.81 8.30 -0.10
C ILE A 76 -2.22 8.45 -0.66
N PHE A 77 -3.22 7.83 -0.03
CA PHE A 77 -4.61 7.80 -0.50
C PHE A 77 -5.42 9.01 -0.06
N ASP A 78 -4.82 9.92 0.71
CA ASP A 78 -5.44 11.16 1.11
C ASP A 78 -6.72 10.98 1.95
N VAL A 79 -6.69 10.04 2.89
CA VAL A 79 -7.84 9.73 3.76
C VAL A 79 -8.33 10.96 4.51
N ALA A 80 -7.41 11.85 4.91
CA ALA A 80 -7.74 13.09 5.61
C ALA A 80 -8.60 14.07 4.79
N ASN A 81 -8.59 13.94 3.46
CA ASN A 81 -9.35 14.79 2.53
C ASN A 81 -10.32 13.97 1.67
N ASP A 82 -10.90 12.91 2.24
CA ASP A 82 -11.94 12.08 1.58
C ASP A 82 -11.47 11.52 0.23
N PHE A 83 -10.21 11.10 0.17
CA PHE A 83 -9.59 10.46 -0.99
C PHE A 83 -9.44 11.35 -2.23
N HIS A 84 -9.58 12.67 -2.08
CA HIS A 84 -9.46 13.62 -3.19
C HIS A 84 -8.15 13.45 -3.99
N GLY A 85 -7.03 13.32 -3.28
CA GLY A 85 -5.69 13.19 -3.86
C GLY A 85 -5.21 11.76 -4.07
N VAL A 86 -6.09 10.75 -4.12
CA VAL A 86 -5.68 9.33 -4.17
C VAL A 86 -4.79 8.97 -5.37
N ILE A 87 -5.18 9.40 -6.58
CA ILE A 87 -4.43 9.11 -7.81
C ILE A 87 -3.13 9.92 -7.82
N CYS A 88 -3.25 11.22 -7.60
CA CYS A 88 -2.13 12.15 -7.62
C CYS A 88 -1.10 11.84 -6.50
N GLY A 89 -1.52 11.25 -5.37
CA GLY A 89 -0.66 10.75 -4.30
C GLY A 89 0.16 9.51 -4.71
N CYS A 90 -0.44 8.55 -5.42
CA CYS A 90 0.31 7.46 -6.03
C CYS A 90 1.32 7.98 -7.07
N HIS A 91 0.89 8.93 -7.91
CA HIS A 91 1.77 9.57 -8.88
C HIS A 91 2.92 10.32 -8.19
N GLU A 92 2.71 10.92 -7.02
CA GLU A 92 3.77 11.60 -6.28
C GLU A 92 4.89 10.65 -5.86
N ILE A 93 4.56 9.45 -5.38
CA ILE A 93 5.57 8.41 -5.12
C ILE A 93 6.32 8.03 -6.40
N LEU A 94 5.60 7.74 -7.50
CA LEU A 94 6.21 7.36 -8.77
C LEU A 94 7.08 8.50 -9.36
N ARG A 95 6.67 9.75 -9.16
CA ARG A 95 7.44 10.94 -9.56
C ARG A 95 8.74 11.05 -8.76
N ARG A 96 8.70 10.82 -7.44
CA ARG A 96 9.90 10.78 -6.58
C ARG A 96 10.86 9.67 -7.01
N GLN A 97 10.33 8.52 -7.43
CA GLN A 97 11.12 7.43 -7.99
C GLN A 97 11.67 7.72 -9.41
N GLY A 98 11.17 8.77 -10.07
CA GLY A 98 11.53 9.14 -11.43
C GLY A 98 10.88 8.26 -12.51
N LEU A 99 9.85 7.50 -12.16
CA LEU A 99 9.04 6.73 -13.12
C LEU A 99 8.00 7.60 -13.82
N LEU A 100 7.61 8.72 -13.20
CA LEU A 100 6.77 9.77 -13.78
C LEU A 100 7.47 11.13 -13.69
N GLU A 101 7.17 12.03 -14.63
CA GLU A 101 7.70 13.40 -14.64
C GLU A 101 6.88 14.37 -13.76
N GLY A 102 5.65 14.00 -13.42
CA GLY A 102 4.71 14.84 -12.68
C GLY A 102 3.55 14.03 -12.13
N THR A 103 2.67 14.71 -11.38
CA THR A 103 1.52 14.10 -10.71
C THR A 103 0.21 14.31 -11.46
N TRP A 104 0.24 14.48 -12.78
CA TRP A 104 -0.94 14.87 -13.55
C TRP A 104 -2.04 13.81 -13.50
N CYS A 105 -3.26 14.26 -13.21
CA CYS A 105 -4.47 13.46 -13.24
C CYS A 105 -5.29 13.82 -14.51
N LEU A 106 -6.21 12.94 -14.95
CA LEU A 106 -7.00 13.17 -16.18
C LEU A 106 -8.01 14.31 -15.99
N ASP A 107 -8.62 14.38 -14.81
CA ASP A 107 -9.38 15.54 -14.38
C ASP A 107 -8.39 16.63 -13.93
N PRO A 108 -8.36 17.82 -14.56
CA PRO A 108 -7.49 18.92 -14.13
C PRO A 108 -7.79 19.47 -12.74
N ALA A 109 -8.97 19.16 -12.17
CA ALA A 109 -9.33 19.51 -10.80
C ALA A 109 -8.83 18.50 -9.76
N GLU A 110 -8.38 17.32 -10.18
CA GLU A 110 -7.73 16.34 -9.31
C GLU A 110 -6.25 16.69 -9.14
N GLY A 111 -5.80 16.69 -7.88
CA GLY A 111 -4.45 17.10 -7.48
C GLY A 111 -4.10 16.57 -6.11
N LEU A 112 -2.88 16.86 -5.64
CA LEU A 112 -2.58 16.65 -4.22
C LEU A 112 -3.41 17.62 -3.38
N SER A 113 -4.06 17.12 -2.35
CA SER A 113 -4.78 17.98 -1.39
C SER A 113 -3.82 18.83 -0.56
N PRO A 114 -4.28 19.95 0.02
CA PRO A 114 -3.49 20.71 0.98
C PRO A 114 -2.98 19.81 2.12
N GLY A 115 -1.68 19.80 2.36
CA GLY A 115 -1.04 19.00 3.43
C GLY A 115 -0.70 17.56 3.05
N GLN A 116 -1.19 17.04 1.91
CA GLN A 116 -0.96 15.65 1.53
C GLN A 116 0.51 15.38 1.20
N ALA A 117 1.19 16.31 0.51
CA ALA A 117 2.60 16.17 0.18
C ALA A 117 3.48 16.07 1.45
N GLU A 118 3.16 16.87 2.46
CA GLU A 118 3.84 16.86 3.75
C GLU A 118 3.56 15.56 4.53
N GLU A 119 2.34 15.02 4.46
CA GLU A 119 2.04 13.71 5.05
C GLU A 119 2.77 12.57 4.32
N ILE A 120 2.88 12.64 2.99
CA ILE A 120 3.68 11.70 2.21
C ILE A 120 5.17 11.80 2.63
N ASP A 121 5.70 13.01 2.80
CA ASP A 121 7.06 13.21 3.32
C ASP A 121 7.25 12.57 4.71
N ARG A 122 6.28 12.75 5.60
CA ARG A 122 6.29 12.20 6.94
C ARG A 122 6.35 10.67 6.92
N VAL A 123 5.47 10.00 6.17
CA VAL A 123 5.45 8.54 6.14
C VAL A 123 6.66 7.95 5.42
N CYS A 124 7.20 8.61 4.39
CA CYS A 124 8.44 8.19 3.75
C CYS A 124 9.64 8.30 4.71
N ALA A 125 9.68 9.33 5.55
CA ALA A 125 10.72 9.48 6.56
C ALA A 125 10.57 8.47 7.71
N ALA A 126 9.34 8.18 8.13
CA ALA A 126 9.05 7.27 9.25
C ALA A 126 9.20 5.79 8.89
N HIS A 127 8.77 5.40 7.68
CA HIS A 127 8.63 4.00 7.24
C HIS A 127 9.34 3.74 5.90
N GLY A 128 10.46 4.43 5.65
CA GLY A 128 11.18 4.35 4.36
C GLY A 128 11.71 2.95 4.01
N ASP A 129 11.78 2.02 4.97
CA ASP A 129 12.10 0.62 4.73
C ASP A 129 10.98 -0.17 4.01
N LEU A 130 9.74 0.34 4.06
CA LEU A 130 8.59 -0.19 3.32
C LEU A 130 8.56 0.22 1.85
N ALA A 131 9.38 1.21 1.46
CA ALA A 131 9.55 1.62 0.07
C ALA A 131 10.53 0.70 -0.69
N ASP A 132 10.45 0.73 -2.02
CA ASP A 132 11.38 0.04 -2.93
C ASP A 132 12.25 0.99 -3.77
N ASP A 133 12.44 2.23 -3.30
CA ASP A 133 13.13 3.29 -4.03
C ASP A 133 14.53 2.90 -4.51
N ALA A 134 15.30 2.17 -3.70
CA ALA A 134 16.62 1.66 -4.09
C ALA A 134 16.53 0.67 -5.26
N PHE A 135 15.58 -0.27 -5.20
CA PHE A 135 15.35 -1.24 -6.27
C PHE A 135 14.91 -0.55 -7.56
N VAL A 136 14.03 0.46 -7.47
CA VAL A 136 13.61 1.25 -8.63
C VAL A 136 14.79 2.03 -9.19
N SER A 137 15.56 2.73 -8.36
CA SER A 137 16.73 3.52 -8.78
C SER A 137 17.76 2.68 -9.54
N GLU A 138 18.06 1.46 -9.07
CA GLU A 138 19.01 0.54 -9.72
C GLU A 138 18.55 0.04 -11.10
N ASN A 139 17.25 0.06 -11.39
CA ASN A 139 16.69 -0.57 -12.59
C ASN A 139 15.98 0.40 -13.54
N ARG A 140 15.60 1.60 -13.08
CA ARG A 140 14.77 2.56 -13.80
C ARG A 140 15.30 2.87 -15.19
N ASP A 141 16.56 3.25 -15.28
CA ASP A 141 17.14 3.70 -16.55
C ASP A 141 17.14 2.56 -17.58
N ARG A 142 17.33 1.31 -17.14
CA ARG A 142 17.19 0.12 -18.00
C ARG A 142 15.75 -0.11 -18.46
N TRP A 143 14.76 0.10 -17.60
CA TRP A 143 13.35 -0.06 -17.96
C TRP A 143 12.86 1.02 -18.93
N LEU A 144 13.39 2.23 -18.81
CA LEU A 144 12.98 3.37 -19.64
C LEU A 144 13.80 3.52 -20.94
N ALA A 145 14.83 2.71 -21.15
CA ALA A 145 15.71 2.81 -22.32
C ALA A 145 15.09 2.39 -23.66
N GLY A 146 13.92 1.72 -23.66
CA GLY A 146 13.21 1.28 -24.87
C GLY A 146 13.74 -0.02 -25.48
#